data_AF-A0A2D2M900-F1
#
_entry.id   AF-A0A2D2M900-F1
#
_cell.length_a   1.000
_cell.length_b   1.000
_cell.length_c   1.000
_cell.angle_alpha   90.00
_cell.angle_beta   90.00
_cell.angle_gamma   90.00
#
_symmetry.space_group_name_H-M   'P 1'
#
loop_
_entity.id
_entity.type
_entity.pdbx_description
1 polymer ?
#
loop_
_entity_poly.entity_id
_entity_poly.type
_entity_poly.pdbx_seq_one_letter_code
_entity_poly.pdbx_strand_id
1 'polypeptide(L)'
;MSKSIHGPTWYCRGFGNDGFVFVGVDQMLPSGTMVGLRHAVHPFMFDNAKDPRAMFLAVIKELTEAMERASAQPVSASRAHAFGTGQGDQYEAACA
;
A
#
# COMPACT_ATOMS: atom_id res chain seq x y z
N MET A 1 17.20 1.26 21.78
CA MET A 1 17.83 1.12 20.45
C MET A 1 16.81 1.58 19.41
N SER A 2 17.03 2.74 18.80
CA SER A 2 16.16 3.26 17.73
C SER A 2 16.30 2.35 16.52
N LYS A 3 15.26 1.56 16.20
CA LYS A 3 15.22 0.82 14.92
C LYS A 3 15.10 1.88 13.84
N SER A 4 16.12 2.01 12.98
CA SER A 4 16.04 2.84 11.79
C SER A 4 14.85 2.38 10.96
N ILE A 5 13.83 3.22 10.85
CA ILE A 5 12.71 2.99 9.94
C ILE A 5 13.29 3.24 8.55
N HIS A 6 13.72 2.17 7.89
CA HIS A 6 14.13 2.25 6.50
C HIS A 6 12.89 2.47 5.64
N GLY A 7 12.96 3.44 4.73
CA GLY A 7 11.90 3.66 3.74
C GLY A 7 11.70 2.43 2.83
N PRO A 8 10.65 2.44 2.00
CA PRO A 8 10.35 1.32 1.12
C PRO A 8 11.53 1.04 0.18
N THR A 9 11.93 -0.23 0.09
CA THR A 9 12.95 -0.72 -0.84
C THR A 9 12.28 -1.30 -2.06
N TRP A 10 12.58 -0.74 -3.23
CA TRP A 10 11.96 -1.16 -4.49
C TRP A 10 12.86 -2.12 -5.27
N TYR A 11 12.22 -3.07 -5.94
CA TYR A 11 12.86 -4.06 -6.80
C TYR A 11 12.12 -4.13 -8.13
N CYS A 12 12.87 -4.19 -9.23
CA CYS A 12 12.31 -4.42 -10.56
C CYS A 12 13.20 -5.43 -11.28
N ARG A 13 12.66 -6.59 -11.65
CA ARG A 13 13.45 -7.65 -12.30
C ARG A 13 12.61 -8.44 -13.29
N GLY A 14 13.19 -8.77 -14.44
CA GLY A 14 12.64 -9.78 -15.35
C GLY A 14 12.63 -11.17 -14.70
N PHE A 15 11.60 -11.97 -14.97
CA PHE A 15 11.44 -13.31 -14.44
C PHE A 15 10.88 -14.27 -15.49
N GLY A 16 11.44 -15.49 -15.49
CA GLY A 16 11.05 -16.54 -16.42
C GLY A 16 11.54 -16.31 -17.85
N ASN A 17 11.28 -17.29 -18.72
CA ASN A 17 11.56 -17.19 -20.15
C ASN A 17 10.44 -16.48 -20.92
N ASP A 18 9.29 -16.26 -20.28
CA ASP A 18 8.09 -15.72 -20.89
C ASP A 18 8.05 -14.18 -20.89
N GLY A 19 9.09 -13.52 -20.38
CA GLY A 19 9.24 -12.07 -20.49
C GLY A 19 8.52 -11.24 -19.42
N PHE A 20 7.98 -11.85 -18.36
CA PHE A 20 7.37 -11.11 -17.27
C PHE A 20 8.38 -10.21 -16.53
N VAL A 21 7.90 -9.06 -16.06
CA VAL A 21 8.63 -8.15 -15.19
C VAL A 21 7.94 -8.14 -13.82
N PHE A 22 8.69 -8.43 -12.77
CA PHE A 22 8.24 -8.24 -11.40
C PHE A 22 8.62 -6.86 -10.90
N VAL A 23 7.63 -6.17 -10.37
CA VAL A 23 7.80 -4.96 -9.57
C VAL A 23 7.48 -5.33 -8.13
N GLY A 24 8.43 -5.12 -7.23
CA GLY A 24 8.28 -5.45 -5.82
C GLY A 24 8.67 -4.28 -4.93
N VAL A 25 8.07 -4.22 -3.75
CA VAL A 25 8.42 -3.26 -2.71
C VAL A 25 8.40 -3.96 -1.35
N ASP A 26 9.46 -3.75 -0.57
CA ASP A 26 9.60 -4.23 0.80
C ASP A 26 9.67 -3.04 1.76
N GLN A 27 9.01 -3.14 2.91
CA GLN A 27 9.04 -2.13 3.96
C GLN A 27 9.09 -2.78 5.34
N MET A 28 9.92 -2.20 6.21
CA MET A 28 9.94 -2.54 7.63
C MET A 28 8.87 -1.72 8.34
N LEU A 29 7.89 -2.39 8.96
CA LEU A 29 6.88 -1.73 9.77
C LEU A 29 7.46 -1.29 11.12
N PRO A 30 6.82 -0.32 11.82
CA PRO A 30 7.23 0.09 13.15
C PRO A 30 7.27 -1.06 14.18
N SER A 31 6.47 -2.12 13.97
CA SER A 31 6.50 -3.35 14.78
C SER A 31 7.83 -4.14 14.64
N GLY A 32 8.62 -3.86 13.60
CA GLY A 32 9.75 -4.69 13.19
C GLY A 32 9.37 -5.87 12.30
N THR A 33 8.13 -5.93 11.83
CA THR A 33 7.69 -6.90 10.81
C THR A 33 8.06 -6.38 9.42
N MET A 34 8.66 -7.22 8.58
CA MET A 34 8.87 -6.90 7.17
C MET A 34 7.63 -7.31 6.38
N VAL A 35 7.09 -6.37 5.61
CA VAL A 35 6.01 -6.62 4.65
C VAL A 35 6.55 -6.34 3.26
N GLY A 36 6.11 -7.11 2.28
CA GLY A 36 6.36 -6.73 0.90
C GLY A 36 5.29 -7.18 -0.06
N LEU A 37 5.16 -6.42 -1.13
CA LEU A 37 4.19 -6.65 -2.20
C LEU A 37 4.94 -6.88 -3.51
N ARG A 38 4.38 -7.73 -4.35
CA ARG A 38 4.93 -8.08 -5.66
C ARG A 38 3.81 -8.05 -6.67
N HIS A 39 4.10 -7.44 -7.82
CA HIS A 39 3.19 -7.35 -8.94
C HIS A 39 3.93 -7.79 -10.19
N ALA A 40 3.40 -8.80 -10.88
CA ALA A 40 3.96 -9.32 -12.12
C ALA A 40 3.23 -8.68 -13.30
N VAL A 41 3.98 -8.09 -14.23
CA VAL A 41 3.43 -7.49 -15.44
C VAL A 41 4.07 -8.11 -16.66
N HIS A 42 3.25 -8.50 -17.63
CA HIS A 42 3.74 -8.92 -18.94
C HIS A 42 3.90 -7.69 -19.85
N PRO A 43 5.04 -7.53 -20.57
CA PRO A 43 5.29 -6.39 -21.47
C PRO A 43 4.17 -6.14 -22.50
N PHE A 44 3.58 -7.20 -23.05
CA PHE A 44 2.43 -7.09 -23.97
C PHE A 44 1.22 -6.32 -23.41
N MET A 45 1.06 -6.22 -22.08
CA MET A 45 -0.01 -5.39 -21.49
C MET A 45 0.24 -3.90 -21.72
N PHE A 46 1.51 -3.50 -21.87
CA PHE A 46 1.93 -2.14 -22.17
C PHE A 46 1.96 -1.85 -23.67
N ASP A 47 2.31 -2.82 -24.51
CA ASP A 47 2.46 -2.60 -25.97
C ASP A 47 1.16 -2.12 -26.64
N ASN A 48 0.00 -2.57 -26.13
CA ASN A 48 -1.31 -2.15 -26.64
C ASN A 48 -1.93 -0.99 -25.84
N ALA A 49 -1.22 -0.45 -24.85
CA ALA A 49 -1.73 0.64 -24.02
C ALA A 49 -1.63 1.97 -24.76
N LYS A 50 -2.67 2.81 -24.63
CA LYS A 50 -2.66 4.18 -25.13
C LYS A 50 -1.55 5.03 -24.49
N ASP A 51 -1.24 4.75 -23.22
CA ASP A 51 -0.12 5.34 -22.49
C ASP A 51 0.54 4.28 -21.60
N PRO A 52 1.59 3.60 -22.11
CA PRO A 52 2.34 2.58 -21.39
C PRO A 52 2.93 3.09 -20.07
N ARG A 53 3.39 4.35 -20.06
CA ARG A 53 4.01 4.97 -18.89
C ARG A 53 2.97 5.20 -17.80
N ALA A 54 1.80 5.71 -18.15
CA ALA A 54 0.72 5.90 -17.19
C ALA A 54 0.27 4.57 -16.56
N MET A 55 0.18 3.51 -17.35
CA MET A 55 -0.15 2.17 -16.84
C MET A 55 0.92 1.65 -15.88
N PHE A 56 2.21 1.81 -16.19
CA PHE A 56 3.28 1.41 -15.29
C PHE A 56 3.28 2.22 -13.99
N LEU A 57 3.05 3.54 -14.08
CA LEU A 57 2.92 4.41 -12.91
C LEU A 57 1.71 4.04 -12.04
N ALA A 58 0.64 3.51 -12.63
CA ALA A 58 -0.51 3.02 -11.87
C ALA A 58 -0.14 1.83 -10.97
N VAL A 59 0.70 0.90 -11.46
CA VAL A 59 1.22 -0.22 -10.66
C VAL A 59 2.07 0.29 -9.49
N ILE A 60 2.96 1.25 -9.74
CA ILE A 60 3.78 1.85 -8.68
C ILE A 60 2.90 2.56 -7.64
N LYS A 61 1.88 3.29 -8.10
CA LYS A 61 0.92 3.98 -7.23
C LYS A 61 0.17 2.99 -6.34
N GLU A 62 -0.36 1.90 -6.91
CA GLU A 62 -1.08 0.86 -6.17
C GLU A 62 -0.20 0.26 -5.05
N LEU A 63 1.03 -0.11 -5.39
CA LEU A 63 2.00 -0.66 -4.44
C LEU A 63 2.37 0.36 -3.35
N THR A 64 2.51 1.64 -3.72
CA THR A 64 2.81 2.72 -2.79
C THR A 64 1.68 2.92 -1.78
N GLU A 65 0.44 3.04 -2.25
CA GLU A 65 -0.74 3.22 -1.38
C GLU A 65 -0.93 2.03 -0.42
N ALA A 66 -0.65 0.82 -0.89
CA ALA A 66 -0.74 -0.37 -0.05
C ALA A 66 0.34 -0.39 1.05
N MET A 67 1.57 0.03 0.73
CA MET A 67 2.65 0.18 1.71
C MET A 67 2.36 1.28 2.74
N GLU A 68 1.84 2.42 2.29
CA GLU A 68 1.42 3.51 3.18
C GLU A 68 0.35 3.04 4.17
N ARG A 69 -0.69 2.33 3.69
CA ARG A 69 -1.72 1.73 4.55
C ARG A 69 -1.14 0.71 5.53
N ALA A 70 -0.19 -0.11 5.11
CA ALA A 70 0.46 -1.09 5.98
C ALA A 70 1.29 -0.42 7.10
N SER A 71 1.86 0.76 6.81
CA SER A 71 2.64 1.54 7.77
C SER A 71 1.82 2.46 8.69
N ALA A 72 0.52 2.62 8.40
CA ALA A 72 -0.35 3.49 9.17
C ALA A 72 -0.52 2.98 10.61
N GLN A 73 -0.36 3.88 11.59
CA GLN A 73 -0.63 3.52 12.98
C GLN A 73 -2.12 3.24 13.17
N PRO A 74 -2.50 2.21 13.94
CA PRO A 74 -3.89 2.00 14.33
C PRO A 74 -4.35 3.21 15.15
N VAL A 75 -5.39 3.91 14.67
CA VAL A 75 -6.05 5.00 15.40
C VAL A 75 -7.40 4.52 15.92
N SER A 76 -7.83 5.03 17.08
CA SER A 76 -9.19 4.77 17.57
C SER A 76 -10.22 5.23 16.55
N ALA A 77 -11.37 4.56 16.46
CA ALA A 77 -12.41 4.89 15.47
C ALA A 77 -12.87 6.37 15.53
N SER A 78 -12.83 6.99 16.72
CA SER A 78 -13.09 8.42 16.94
C SER A 78 -12.06 9.33 16.28
N ARG A 79 -10.77 8.93 16.23
CA ARG A 79 -9.67 9.67 15.60
C ARG A 79 -9.51 9.35 14.12
N ALA A 80 -10.10 8.24 13.66
CA ALA A 80 -10.18 7.87 12.26
C ALA A 80 -11.19 8.72 11.47
N HIS A 81 -11.96 9.62 12.13
CA HIS A 81 -13.12 10.32 11.55
C HIS A 81 -14.08 9.36 10.82
N ALA A 82 -14.14 8.09 11.24
CA ALA A 82 -14.94 7.05 10.59
C ALA A 82 -16.45 7.30 10.79
N PHE A 83 -16.80 8.05 11.83
CA PHE A 83 -18.15 8.56 12.06
C PHE A 83 -18.11 10.07 11.84
N GLY A 84 -18.72 10.54 10.75
CA GLY A 84 -18.97 11.96 10.54
C GLY A 84 -19.72 12.54 11.74
N THR A 85 -19.50 13.82 12.02
CA THR A 85 -20.13 14.55 13.11
C THR A 85 -21.64 14.32 13.11
N GLY A 86 -22.10 13.47 14.02
CA GLY A 86 -23.52 13.26 14.28
C GLY A 86 -24.12 14.59 14.69
N GLN A 87 -24.93 15.16 13.80
CA GLN A 87 -25.80 16.26 14.14
C GLN A 87 -26.98 15.65 14.90
N GLY A 88 -26.93 15.79 16.23
CA GLY A 88 -28.04 15.63 17.17
C GLY A 88 -28.85 14.34 17.11
N ASP A 89 -28.66 13.45 18.07
CA ASP A 89 -29.63 13.38 19.17
C ASP A 89 -29.18 12.41 20.25
N GLN A 90 -29.58 12.78 21.46
CA GLN A 90 -29.26 12.16 22.73
C GLN A 90 -29.70 10.70 22.79
N TYR A 91 -28.76 9.78 23.03
CA TYR A 91 -29.01 8.63 23.88
C TYR A 91 -27.71 8.16 24.54
N GLU A 92 -27.63 8.53 25.80
CA GLU A 92 -26.80 7.93 26.84
C GLU A 92 -27.13 6.44 27.00
N ALA A 93 -26.16 5.70 27.58
CA ALA A 93 -26.17 4.28 27.99
C ALA A 93 -25.69 3.28 26.90
N ALA A 94 -24.75 2.38 27.16
CA ALA A 94 -24.02 2.04 28.37
C ALA A 94 -22.74 1.28 27.98
N CYS A 95 -21.67 1.48 28.74
CA CYS A 95 -20.63 0.46 28.90
C CYS A 95 -21.23 -0.73 29.65
N ALA A 96 -21.00 -1.94 29.12
CA ALA A 96 -20.79 -3.16 29.88
C ALA A 96 -19.84 -4.06 29.08
#